data_AF-F0YKK7-F1
#
_entry.id   AF-F0YKK7-F1
#
_cell.length_a   1.000
_cell.length_b   1.000
_cell.length_c   1.000
_cell.angle_alpha   90.00
_cell.angle_beta   90.00
_cell.angle_gamma   90.00
#
_symmetry.space_group_name_H-M   'P 1'
#
loop_
_entity.id
_entity.type
_entity.pdbx_description
1 polymer ?
#
loop_
_entity_poly.entity_id
_entity_poly.type
_entity_poly.pdbx_seq_one_letter_code
_entity_poly.pdbx_strand_id
1 'polypeptide(L)' 'EHPIAAKLKAALDATHVAVEDLSDGCGAKLKITIVSAKFEGLPLLKQHRLVNDAAKDELSAVHAFNLKTFTPAKW' A
#
# COMPACT_ATOMS: atom_id res chain seq x y z
N GLU A 1 -2.32 -14.36 2.74
CA GLU A 1 -1.78 -13.03 2.37
C GLU A 1 -2.45 -12.54 1.10
N HIS A 2 -2.74 -11.24 0.98
CA HIS A 2 -3.44 -10.67 -0.18
C HIS A 2 -2.47 -10.52 -1.36
N PRO A 3 -2.83 -10.88 -2.61
CA PRO A 3 -1.91 -10.88 -3.76
C PRO A 3 -1.28 -9.51 -4.06
N ILE A 4 -2.00 -8.42 -3.75
CA ILE A 4 -1.53 -7.04 -3.91
C ILE A 4 -0.29 -6.72 -3.04
N ALA A 5 -0.10 -7.42 -1.92
CA ALA A 5 1.00 -7.15 -1.00
C ALA A 5 2.36 -7.44 -1.65
N ALA A 6 2.49 -8.57 -2.35
CA ALA A 6 3.72 -8.96 -3.03
C ALA A 6 4.07 -7.99 -4.17
N LYS A 7 3.06 -7.54 -4.93
CA LYS A 7 3.24 -6.59 -6.03
C LYS A 7 3.68 -5.22 -5.54
N LEU A 8 3.03 -4.71 -4.49
CA LEU A 8 3.44 -3.47 -3.83
C LEU A 8 4.86 -3.57 -3.26
N LYS A 9 5.19 -4.72 -2.66
CA LYS A 9 6.53 -4.96 -2.12
C LYS A 9 7.60 -4.88 -3.19
N ALA A 10 7.39 -5.55 -4.33
CA ALA A 10 8.31 -5.55 -5.46
C ALA A 10 8.42 -4.19 -6.15
N ALA A 11 7.30 -3.52 -6.43
CA ALA A 11 7.28 -2.25 -7.14
C ALA A 11 7.92 -1.11 -6.32
N LEU A 12 7.66 -1.08 -5.01
CA LEU A 12 8.07 0.00 -4.12
C LEU A 12 9.36 -0.31 -3.36
N ASP A 13 10.01 -1.45 -3.62
CA ASP A 13 11.15 -1.94 -2.85
C ASP A 13 10.89 -1.85 -1.34
N ALA A 14 9.67 -2.26 -0.94
CA ALA A 14 9.20 -2.07 0.42
C ALA A 14 9.79 -3.14 1.33
N THR A 15 10.30 -2.71 2.49
CA THR A 15 10.82 -3.61 3.52
C THR A 15 9.68 -4.37 4.18
N HIS A 16 8.52 -3.72 4.35
CA HIS A 16 7.33 -4.30 4.94
C HIS A 16 6.07 -3.87 4.19
N VAL A 17 5.15 -4.82 3.96
CA VAL A 17 3.82 -4.57 3.41
C VAL A 17 2.83 -5.42 4.17
N ALA A 18 1.83 -4.78 4.79
CA ALA A 18 0.71 -5.43 5.45
C ALA A 18 -0.59 -5.01 4.77
N VAL A 19 -1.45 -6.00 4.47
CA VAL A 19 -2.78 -5.78 3.90
C VAL A 19 -3.79 -6.44 4.82
N GLU A 20 -4.63 -5.63 5.44
CA GLU A 20 -5.73 -6.05 6.28
C GLU A 20 -7.04 -5.84 5.51
N ASP A 21 -7.85 -6.89 5.35
CA ASP A 21 -9.20 -6.73 4.84
C ASP A 21 -10.13 -6.33 6.00
N LEU A 22 -10.82 -5.20 5.83
CA LEU A 22 -11.76 -4.63 6.79
C LEU A 22 -13.22 -4.85 6.36
N SER A 23 -13.45 -5.76 5.42
CA SER A 23 -14.77 -6.02 4.83
C SER A 23 -15.25 -7.45 5.05
N ASP A 24 -14.79 -8.09 6.12
CA ASP A 24 -15.19 -9.45 6.52
C ASP A 24 -15.08 -10.47 5.36
N GLY A 25 -14.04 -10.33 4.52
CA GLY A 25 -13.74 -11.23 3.40
C GLY A 25 -14.31 -10.82 2.05
N CYS A 26 -15.04 -9.71 1.96
CA CYS A 26 -15.60 -9.21 0.69
C CYS A 26 -14.56 -8.48 -0.19
N GLY A 27 -13.41 -8.07 0.37
CA GLY A 27 -12.38 -7.29 -0.31
C GLY A 27 -12.79 -5.85 -0.68
N ALA A 28 -13.95 -5.39 -0.19
CA ALA A 28 -14.48 -4.06 -0.50
C ALA A 28 -13.74 -2.93 0.24
N LYS A 29 -13.15 -3.24 1.41
CA LYS A 29 -12.41 -2.28 2.22
C LYS A 29 -11.06 -2.85 2.63
N LEU A 30 -9.99 -2.31 2.07
CA LEU A 30 -8.63 -2.73 2.43
C LEU A 30 -7.91 -1.67 3.27
N LYS A 31 -7.08 -2.10 4.21
CA LYS A 31 -6.12 -1.25 4.90
C LYS A 31 -4.72 -1.75 4.58
N ILE A 32 -3.95 -0.88 3.94
CA ILE A 32 -2.65 -1.20 3.39
C ILE A 32 -1.61 -0.37 4.13
N THR A 33 -0.66 -1.03 4.76
CA THR A 33 0.47 -0.40 5.45
C THR A 33 1.76 -0.77 4.73
N ILE A 34 2.51 0.23 4.29
CA ILE A 34 3.73 0.05 3.48
C ILE A 34 4.88 0.79 4.15
N VAL A 35 5.98 0.09 4.34
CA VAL A 35 7.24 0.65 4.85
C VAL A 35 8.28 0.56 3.74
N SER A 36 8.72 1.70 3.22
CA SER A 36 9.74 1.77 2.17
C SER A 36 10.63 2.99 2.34
N ALA A 37 11.93 2.82 2.09
CA ALA A 37 12.88 3.92 2.05
C ALA A 37 12.56 4.92 0.93
N LYS A 38 11.85 4.49 -0.14
CA LYS A 38 11.43 5.37 -1.25
C LYS A 38 10.51 6.50 -0.82
N PHE A 39 9.86 6.40 0.35
CA PHE A 39 8.98 7.44 0.87
C PHE A 39 9.72 8.56 1.60
N GLU A 40 11.02 8.38 1.90
CA GLU A 40 11.83 9.36 2.58
C GLU A 40 11.98 10.64 1.75
N GLY A 41 11.76 11.80 2.39
CA GLY A 41 11.78 13.10 1.73
C GLY A 41 10.60 13.38 0.77
N LEU A 42 9.68 12.43 0.57
CA LEU A 42 8.49 12.65 -0.26
C LEU A 42 7.30 13.18 0.58
N PRO A 43 6.49 14.11 0.05
CA PRO A 43 5.23 14.47 0.66
C PRO A 43 4.21 13.33 0.55
N LEU A 44 3.28 13.25 1.50
CA LEU A 44 2.26 12.20 1.60
C LEU A 44 1.51 11.96 0.28
N LEU A 45 1.14 13.02 -0.44
CA LEU A 45 0.46 12.91 -1.74
C LEU A 45 1.31 12.19 -2.79
N LYS A 46 2.63 12.42 -2.83
CA LYS A 46 3.53 11.72 -3.76
C LYS A 46 3.69 10.26 -3.36
N GLN A 47 3.79 9.97 -2.06
CA GLN A 47 3.84 8.60 -1.55
C GLN A 47 2.58 7.84 -1.96
N HIS A 48 1.39 8.44 -1.79
CA HIS A 48 0.12 7.84 -2.20
C HIS A 48 0.04 7.63 -3.71
N ARG A 49 0.49 8.59 -4.52
CA ARG A 49 0.56 8.44 -5.98
C ARG A 49 1.45 7.27 -6.41
N LEU A 50 2.63 7.11 -5.78
CA LEU A 50 3.52 5.99 -6.08
C LEU A 50 2.85 4.63 -5.81
N VAL A 51 2.14 4.52 -4.70
CA VAL A 51 1.41 3.29 -4.36
C VAL A 51 0.26 3.05 -5.35
N ASN A 52 -0.50 4.10 -5.67
CA ASN A 52 -1.58 4.00 -6.66
C ASN A 52 -1.07 3.60 -8.03
N ASP A 53 0.09 4.09 -8.46
CA ASP A 53 0.67 3.76 -9.76
C ASP A 53 1.14 2.29 -9.79
N ALA A 54 1.77 1.84 -8.70
CA ALA A 54 2.27 0.47 -8.57
C ALA A 54 1.17 -0.62 -8.59
N ALA A 55 -0.01 -0.32 -8.04
CA ALA A 55 -1.11 -1.28 -7.90
C ALA A 55 -2.44 -0.74 -8.45
N LYS A 56 -2.38 0.11 -9.49
CA LYS A 56 -3.54 0.81 -10.05
C LYS A 56 -4.68 -0.14 -10.43
N ASP A 57 -4.35 -1.23 -11.12
CA ASP A 57 -5.32 -2.20 -11.62
C ASP A 57 -6.06 -2.88 -10.44
N GLU A 58 -5.29 -3.38 -9.47
CA GLU A 58 -5.85 -4.04 -8.28
C GLU A 58 -6.65 -3.09 -7.39
N LEU A 59 -6.15 -1.87 -7.16
CA LEU A 59 -6.85 -0.88 -6.33
C LEU A 59 -8.11 -0.33 -7.00
N SER A 60 -8.18 -0.39 -8.34
CA SER A 60 -9.40 0.02 -9.07
C SER A 60 -10.56 -0.96 -8.87
N ALA A 61 -10.28 -2.22 -8.52
CA ALA A 61 -11.30 -3.20 -8.15
C ALA A 61 -11.78 -3.08 -6.69
N VAL A 62 -11.06 -2.32 -5.85
CA VAL A 62 -11.36 -2.15 -4.43
C VAL A 62 -12.22 -0.90 -4.24
N HIS A 63 -13.38 -1.06 -3.59
CA HIS A 63 -14.34 0.04 -3.41
C HIS A 63 -13.77 1.18 -2.55
N ALA A 64 -13.03 0.84 -1.48
CA ALA A 64 -12.31 1.81 -0.68
C ALA A 64 -11.06 1.19 -0.05
N PHE A 65 -9.99 1.96 0.09
CA PHE A 65 -8.82 1.52 0.83
C PHE A 65 -8.19 2.64 1.66
N ASN A 66 -7.58 2.26 2.78
CA ASN A 66 -6.80 3.14 3.63
C ASN A 66 -5.32 2.83 3.45
N LEU A 67 -4.59 3.79 2.89
CA LEU A 67 -3.15 3.68 2.69
C LEU A 67 -2.40 4.37 3.83
N LYS A 68 -1.50 3.63 4.48
CA LYS A 68 -0.51 4.16 5.41
C LYS A 68 0.88 3.91 4.85
N THR A 69 1.66 4.98 4.70
CA THR A 69 3.03 4.93 4.19
C THR A 69 3.98 5.40 5.27
N PHE A 70 5.01 4.61 5.53
CA PHE A 70 6.03 4.87 6.54
C PHE A 70 7.42 4.71 5.95
N THR A 71 8.38 5.45 6.48
CA THR A 71 9.79 5.18 6.22
C THR A 71 10.30 4.16 7.24
N PRO A 72 11.35 3.37 6.93
CA PRO A 72 11.92 2.42 7.89
C PRO A 72 12.38 3.09 9.19
N ALA A 73 12.79 4.37 9.13
CA ALA A 73 13.18 5.15 10.30
C ALA A 73 11.99 5.63 11.17
N LYS A 74 10.76 5.50 10.69
CA LYS A 74 9.56 6.10 11.30
C LYS A 74 8.38 5.11 11.42
N TRP A 75 8.69 3.81 11.37
CA TRP A 75 7.76 2.70 11.56
C TRP A 75 7.80 2.19 13.00
#